data_AF-A0A932W5Y0-F1
#
_entry.id   AF-A0A932W5Y0-F1
#
_cell.length_a   1.000
_cell.length_b   1.000
_cell.length_c   1.000
_cell.angle_alpha   90.00
_cell.angle_beta   90.00
_cell.angle_gamma   90.00
#
_symmetry.space_group_name_H-M   'P 1'
#
loop_
_entity.id
_entity.type
_entity.pdbx_description
1 polymer ?
#
loop_
_entity_poly.entity_id
_entity_poly.type
_entity_poly.pdbx_seq_one_letter_code
_entity_poly.pdbx_strand_id
1 'polypeptide(L)'
;MGRPRGRQRHTTAGTTNADRSAPPPAAPPQPAQPPAAPPRADSPLTPPPPLVVIPRTDRPRQCDAGDQSRLPTPLTWGADRRGSGTPVDFAAAAQFLRLYHAEQPAMIDLRHRLGQVRAEIERTGSYRHTSEELAFGAKLAWRNAARCIGRLYWRRLHVRDRRHLRDPAEIANEAAEHLQIATNGGRIRPIVTVFAPDTPDSAGPRIWNEQLVSYAGHRRRDGGVLGDPRTADLTELARRLGWTAPETSFDLLPLVIDGGDGRPRMFELPEEVVAEVPLSHPQHEWFGELGLRWYAVPVISAMCLDIGGICYPAAPFSRWHMGTEIGARGLADRDRYDLLPLVARRLGMDTSTERSLWRDRALIELTAAVLHSFDRAGVSMADHHTESRRFMAHLEQERQQGRPVSADWSWIVPPISGSATQVFHQHFDELDVRPAYVRHDDPPHRAGHGVPGAAGPPRASVGGGHRQ
;
A
#
# COMPACT_ATOMS: atom_id res chain seq x y z
N MET A 1 -66.06 -19.30 -24.23
CA MET A 1 -67.27 -19.56 -23.41
C MET A 1 -66.90 -20.50 -22.28
N GLY A 2 -67.32 -20.18 -21.04
CA GLY A 2 -67.53 -21.15 -19.96
C GLY A 2 -66.33 -21.59 -19.13
N ARG A 3 -66.00 -20.83 -18.06
CA ARG A 3 -65.61 -21.46 -16.78
C ARG A 3 -66.88 -22.00 -16.10
N PRO A 4 -66.76 -23.03 -15.25
CA PRO A 4 -67.20 -22.84 -13.84
C PRO A 4 -66.26 -23.58 -12.86
N ARG A 5 -65.79 -23.02 -11.73
CA ARG A 5 -66.47 -22.63 -10.47
C ARG A 5 -67.43 -23.69 -9.91
N GLY A 6 -67.10 -24.22 -8.72
CA GLY A 6 -68.10 -24.28 -7.65
C GLY A 6 -68.01 -25.38 -6.59
N ARG A 7 -67.85 -24.91 -5.35
CA ARG A 7 -68.60 -25.26 -4.12
C ARG A 7 -68.18 -26.47 -3.26
N GLN A 8 -67.59 -26.09 -2.12
CA GLN A 8 -67.92 -26.42 -0.72
C GLN A 8 -69.03 -27.45 -0.43
N ARG A 9 -68.75 -28.32 0.56
CA ARG A 9 -69.72 -28.74 1.58
C ARG A 9 -69.09 -28.78 2.98
N HIS A 10 -69.87 -28.28 3.92
CA HIS A 10 -69.69 -28.24 5.37
C HIS A 10 -69.93 -29.61 6.03
N THR A 11 -69.30 -29.82 7.20
CA THR A 11 -69.89 -30.56 8.34
C THR A 11 -69.52 -29.88 9.67
N THR A 12 -70.58 -29.41 10.35
CA THR A 12 -70.88 -29.37 11.81
C THR A 12 -70.11 -30.36 12.69
N ALA A 13 -69.99 -30.24 14.02
CA ALA A 13 -70.21 -29.24 15.07
C ALA A 13 -69.63 -29.88 16.36
N GLY A 14 -69.13 -29.08 17.30
CA GLY A 14 -68.63 -29.58 18.58
C GLY A 14 -68.35 -28.43 19.54
N THR A 15 -69.37 -28.08 20.32
CA THR A 15 -69.38 -27.05 21.35
C THR A 15 -68.85 -27.59 22.68
N THR A 16 -67.91 -26.88 23.30
CA THR A 16 -67.85 -26.73 24.77
C THR A 16 -67.43 -25.31 25.09
N ASN A 17 -68.25 -24.65 25.90
CA ASN A 17 -68.19 -23.24 26.28
C ASN A 17 -67.30 -23.08 27.52
N ALA A 18 -66.38 -22.12 27.50
CA ALA A 18 -65.80 -21.52 28.71
C ALA A 18 -65.57 -20.03 28.43
N ASP A 19 -66.41 -19.23 29.05
CA ASP A 19 -66.48 -17.77 28.99
C ASP A 19 -65.41 -17.14 29.91
N ARG A 20 -64.74 -16.08 29.43
CA ARG A 20 -64.28 -14.89 30.19
C ARG A 20 -63.45 -13.94 29.31
N SER A 21 -64.15 -12.92 28.83
CA SER A 21 -63.75 -11.50 28.75
C SER A 21 -62.27 -11.15 28.50
N ALA A 22 -61.94 -10.76 27.27
CA ALA A 22 -60.67 -10.10 26.92
C ALA A 22 -60.75 -8.56 27.15
N PRO A 23 -59.69 -7.91 27.67
CA PRO A 23 -59.62 -6.45 27.80
C PRO A 23 -59.16 -5.76 26.49
N PRO A 24 -59.44 -4.46 26.29
CA PRO A 24 -59.08 -3.74 25.06
C PRO A 24 -57.57 -3.44 24.96
N PRO A 25 -57.04 -3.21 23.75
CA PRO A 25 -55.60 -3.05 23.50
C PRO A 25 -55.03 -1.74 24.06
N ALA A 26 -53.80 -1.82 24.58
CA ALA A 26 -53.05 -0.72 25.17
C ALA A 26 -52.52 0.29 24.13
N ALA A 27 -52.46 1.56 24.54
CA ALA A 27 -51.95 2.68 23.76
C ALA A 27 -50.42 2.60 23.55
N PRO A 28 -49.86 3.24 22.49
CA PRO A 28 -48.43 3.16 22.16
C PRO A 28 -47.54 3.91 23.18
N PRO A 29 -46.29 3.46 23.40
CA PRO A 29 -45.40 4.05 24.39
C PRO A 29 -44.85 5.41 23.94
N GLN A 30 -44.72 6.35 24.90
CA GLN A 30 -44.04 7.63 24.71
C GLN A 30 -42.50 7.47 24.65
N PRO A 31 -41.78 8.35 23.94
CA PRO A 31 -40.32 8.28 23.82
C PRO A 31 -39.62 8.60 25.15
N ALA A 32 -38.62 7.77 25.50
CA ALA A 32 -37.82 7.92 26.71
C ALA A 32 -36.89 9.15 26.65
N GLN A 33 -36.80 9.89 27.75
CA GLN A 33 -35.82 10.96 27.94
C GLN A 33 -34.38 10.41 28.04
N PRO A 34 -33.38 11.13 27.51
CA PRO A 34 -31.98 10.71 27.61
C PRO A 34 -31.45 10.83 29.06
N PRO A 35 -30.55 9.94 29.49
CA PRO A 35 -29.99 9.98 30.84
C PRO A 35 -29.05 11.18 31.05
N ALA A 36 -29.03 11.70 32.28
CA ALA A 36 -28.21 12.82 32.71
C ALA A 36 -26.70 12.52 32.61
N ALA A 37 -25.92 13.53 32.21
CA ALA A 37 -24.47 13.44 32.06
C ALA A 37 -23.74 13.25 33.41
N PRO A 38 -22.64 12.45 33.46
CA PRO A 38 -21.84 12.31 34.67
C PRO A 38 -21.02 13.58 34.98
N PRO A 39 -20.65 13.81 36.26
CA PRO A 39 -19.94 15.01 36.67
C PRO A 39 -18.52 15.08 36.08
N ARG A 40 -18.10 16.28 35.70
CA ARG A 40 -16.77 16.58 35.18
C ARG A 40 -15.72 16.38 36.28
N ALA A 41 -14.73 15.54 36.04
CA ALA A 41 -13.51 15.49 36.83
C ALA A 41 -12.58 16.62 36.35
N ASP A 42 -12.50 17.70 37.12
CA ASP A 42 -11.49 18.73 36.95
C ASP A 42 -10.16 18.21 37.49
N SER A 43 -9.24 17.87 36.60
CA SER A 43 -7.82 17.76 36.88
C SER A 43 -7.04 18.17 35.63
N PRO A 44 -6.11 19.13 35.71
CA PRO A 44 -5.40 19.63 34.55
C PRO A 44 -4.40 18.57 34.06
N LEU A 45 -4.76 17.87 32.98
CA LEU A 45 -3.81 17.11 32.17
C LEU A 45 -2.83 18.10 31.54
N THR A 46 -1.57 18.07 31.98
CA THR A 46 -0.49 18.79 31.32
C THR A 46 -0.38 18.27 29.87
N PRO A 47 -0.40 19.15 28.85
CA PRO A 47 -0.26 18.71 27.47
C PRO A 47 1.12 18.04 27.27
N PRO A 48 1.22 16.99 26.44
CA PRO A 48 2.51 16.42 26.08
C PRO A 48 3.39 17.50 25.42
N PRO A 49 4.72 17.46 25.59
CA PRO A 49 5.60 18.41 24.94
C PRO A 49 5.43 18.33 23.42
N PRO A 50 5.51 19.46 22.69
CA PRO A 50 5.40 19.44 21.24
C PRO A 50 6.51 18.58 20.65
N LEU A 51 6.14 17.77 19.65
CA LEU A 51 7.13 17.14 18.77
C LEU A 51 8.01 18.25 18.19
N VAL A 52 9.32 18.01 18.18
CA VAL A 52 10.27 18.90 17.52
C VAL A 52 9.99 18.85 16.03
N VAL A 53 9.21 19.83 15.55
CA VAL A 53 9.16 20.17 14.14
C VAL A 53 10.48 20.87 13.85
N ILE A 54 11.33 20.25 13.02
CA ILE A 54 12.47 20.95 12.42
C ILE A 54 11.94 21.57 11.13
N PRO A 55 11.67 22.89 11.09
CA PRO A 55 11.24 23.52 9.85
C PRO A 55 12.41 23.54 8.88
N ARG A 56 12.20 23.07 7.65
CA ARG A 56 13.12 23.36 6.55
C ARG A 56 13.03 24.85 6.26
N THR A 57 14.09 25.59 6.59
CA THR A 57 14.28 26.97 6.12
C THR A 57 14.77 26.93 4.68
N ASP A 58 13.88 26.63 3.74
CA ASP A 58 14.06 27.01 2.34
C ASP A 58 12.68 27.31 1.76
N ARG A 59 12.33 28.60 1.72
CA ARG A 59 11.17 29.07 0.95
C ARG A 59 11.54 28.96 -0.54
N PRO A 60 10.75 28.27 -1.38
CA PRO A 60 10.84 28.48 -2.81
C PRO A 60 10.44 29.93 -3.11
N ARG A 61 11.30 30.64 -3.83
CA ARG A 61 10.99 31.97 -4.38
C ARG A 61 9.75 31.85 -5.29
N GLN A 62 8.89 32.86 -5.20
CA GLN A 62 7.77 33.10 -6.11
C GLN A 62 8.23 32.92 -7.58
N CYS A 63 7.49 32.11 -8.33
CA CYS A 63 7.72 31.91 -9.76
C CYS A 63 7.17 33.12 -10.53
N ASP A 64 8.07 33.90 -11.14
CA ASP A 64 7.71 34.72 -12.29
C ASP A 64 7.54 33.83 -13.52
N ALA A 65 6.50 34.12 -14.29
CA ALA A 65 6.12 33.36 -15.48
C ALA A 65 7.07 33.67 -16.64
N GLY A 66 7.87 32.68 -17.05
CA GLY A 66 8.55 32.70 -18.35
C GLY A 66 9.87 31.94 -18.38
N ASP A 67 9.84 30.61 -18.56
CA ASP A 67 10.80 29.82 -19.36
C ASP A 67 10.46 28.31 -19.20
N GLN A 68 9.69 27.76 -20.14
CA GLN A 68 9.32 26.33 -20.18
C GLN A 68 10.30 25.54 -21.06
N SER A 69 11.55 25.37 -20.62
CA SER A 69 12.52 24.56 -21.37
C SER A 69 13.61 23.88 -20.54
N ARG A 70 13.33 23.50 -19.28
CA ARG A 70 14.23 22.62 -18.50
C ARG A 70 13.44 21.56 -17.74
N LEU A 71 13.60 20.30 -18.17
CA LEU A 71 13.16 19.12 -17.42
C LEU A 71 13.83 19.14 -16.03
N PRO A 72 13.10 18.89 -14.93
CA PRO A 72 13.72 18.82 -13.62
C PRO A 72 14.60 17.57 -13.52
N THR A 73 15.89 17.79 -13.27
CA THR A 73 16.88 16.80 -12.83
C THR A 73 16.34 16.00 -11.63
N PRO A 74 16.66 14.69 -11.47
CA PRO A 74 16.20 13.92 -10.33
C PRO A 74 16.65 14.58 -9.03
N LEU A 75 15.69 15.00 -8.21
CA LEU A 75 15.93 15.52 -6.88
C LEU A 75 16.57 14.41 -6.03
N THR A 76 17.85 14.56 -5.74
CA THR A 76 18.56 13.78 -4.72
C THR A 76 17.97 14.10 -3.36
N TRP A 77 17.18 13.18 -2.80
CA TRP A 77 16.72 13.27 -1.42
C TRP A 77 17.84 12.78 -0.51
N GLY A 78 18.56 13.72 0.11
CA GLY A 78 19.52 13.42 1.16
C GLY A 78 18.79 12.94 2.42
N ALA A 79 18.84 11.63 2.67
CA ALA A 79 18.84 11.06 4.01
C ALA A 79 20.11 10.19 4.07
N ASP A 80 21.15 10.70 4.73
CA ASP A 80 22.42 9.99 4.85
C ASP A 80 22.18 8.57 5.36
N ARG A 81 22.63 7.61 4.54
CA ARG A 81 22.85 6.23 4.94
C ARG A 81 23.60 6.20 6.27
N ARG A 82 22.99 5.67 7.33
CA ARG A 82 23.81 4.99 8.35
C ARG A 82 24.33 3.72 7.69
N GLY A 83 25.56 3.77 7.21
CA GLY A 83 26.27 2.58 6.78
C GLY A 83 26.29 1.54 7.91
N SER A 84 26.38 0.27 7.55
CA SER A 84 26.77 -0.79 8.48
C SER A 84 28.02 -0.32 9.24
N GLY A 85 27.89 -0.10 10.55
CA GLY A 85 29.00 0.34 11.41
C GLY A 85 28.68 1.49 12.37
N THR A 86 27.61 2.28 12.17
CA THR A 86 27.23 3.34 13.13
C THR A 86 26.26 2.79 14.18
N PRO A 87 26.57 2.90 15.48
CA PRO A 87 25.63 2.53 16.54
C PRO A 87 24.31 3.29 16.43
N VAL A 88 23.22 2.65 16.86
CA VAL A 88 21.91 3.27 16.95
C VAL A 88 21.95 4.44 17.94
N ASP A 89 21.41 5.59 17.53
CA ASP A 89 21.25 6.74 18.42
C ASP A 89 20.18 6.45 19.48
N PHE A 90 20.61 6.40 20.75
CA PHE A 90 19.71 6.19 21.88
C PHE A 90 18.60 7.26 21.95
N ALA A 91 18.84 8.49 21.50
CA ALA A 91 17.82 9.53 21.51
C ALA A 91 16.64 9.18 20.59
N ALA A 92 16.92 8.64 19.39
CA ALA A 92 15.90 8.15 18.46
C ALA A 92 15.10 6.97 19.07
N ALA A 93 15.79 6.01 19.68
CA ALA A 93 15.15 4.89 20.37
C ALA A 93 14.24 5.37 21.52
N ALA A 94 14.74 6.29 22.34
CA ALA A 94 14.00 6.84 23.47
C ALA A 94 12.80 7.68 23.03
N GLN A 95 12.89 8.42 21.92
CA GLN A 95 11.77 9.15 21.35
C GLN A 95 10.65 8.19 20.91
N PHE A 96 11.00 7.12 20.19
CA PHE A 96 10.04 6.10 19.76
C PHE A 96 9.36 5.42 20.96
N LEU A 97 10.12 5.01 21.98
CA LEU A 97 9.56 4.35 23.16
C LEU A 97 8.62 5.26 23.97
N ARG A 98 8.95 6.55 24.12
CA ARG A 98 8.03 7.51 24.74
C ARG A 98 6.71 7.60 24.00
N LEU A 99 6.75 7.61 22.66
CA LEU A 99 5.55 7.64 21.83
C LEU A 99 4.73 6.34 21.94
N TYR A 100 5.40 5.19 21.96
CA TYR A 100 4.75 3.90 22.19
C TYR A 100 4.00 3.88 23.53
N HIS A 101 4.66 4.26 24.64
CA HIS A 101 4.04 4.28 25.96
C HIS A 101 2.95 5.35 26.14
N ALA A 102 2.97 6.43 25.33
CA ALA A 102 1.93 7.44 25.35
C ALA A 102 0.65 6.98 24.65
N GLU A 103 0.75 6.15 23.59
CA GLU A 103 -0.39 5.70 22.78
C GLU A 103 -0.84 4.25 23.06
N GLN A 104 -0.05 3.46 23.81
CA GLN A 104 -0.36 2.07 24.12
C GLN A 104 -0.29 1.79 25.62
N PRO A 105 -1.20 0.95 26.17
CA PRO A 105 -1.00 0.34 27.48
C PRO A 105 0.24 -0.54 27.41
N ALA A 106 1.35 -0.09 28.01
CA ALA A 106 2.60 -0.82 28.02
C ALA A 106 2.67 -1.75 29.23
N MET A 107 3.09 -3.00 28.99
CA MET A 107 3.27 -4.01 30.05
C MET A 107 4.57 -3.80 30.84
N ILE A 108 5.57 -3.19 30.22
CA ILE A 108 6.87 -2.88 30.82
C ILE A 108 6.86 -1.41 31.23
N ASP A 109 7.48 -1.05 32.35
CA ASP A 109 7.69 0.35 32.72
C ASP A 109 8.67 1.04 31.75
N LEU A 110 8.37 2.30 31.39
CA LEU A 110 9.17 3.05 30.42
C LEU A 110 10.61 3.24 30.88
N ARG A 111 10.85 3.56 32.17
CA ARG A 111 12.21 3.80 32.66
C ARG A 111 13.03 2.51 32.60
N HIS A 112 12.40 1.40 32.98
CA HIS A 112 13.02 0.08 32.87
C HIS A 112 13.35 -0.27 31.41
N ARG A 113 12.40 -0.10 30.48
CA ARG A 113 12.61 -0.38 29.06
C ARG A 113 13.71 0.49 28.45
N LEU A 114 13.76 1.78 28.79
CA LEU A 114 14.83 2.69 28.38
C LEU A 114 16.21 2.26 28.90
N GLY A 115 16.29 1.77 30.15
CA GLY A 115 17.53 1.23 30.71
C GLY A 115 18.02 -0.01 29.95
N GLN A 116 17.11 -0.94 29.64
CA GLN A 116 17.42 -2.14 28.85
C GLN A 116 17.95 -1.79 27.46
N VAL A 117 17.26 -0.89 26.74
CA VAL A 117 17.64 -0.48 25.38
C VAL A 117 18.98 0.25 25.39
N ARG A 118 19.24 1.11 26.37
CA ARG A 118 20.55 1.76 26.52
C ARG A 118 21.68 0.74 26.66
N ALA A 119 21.53 -0.21 27.58
CA ALA A 119 22.54 -1.24 27.82
C ALA A 119 22.75 -2.16 26.60
N GLU A 120 21.68 -2.46 25.85
CA GLU A 120 21.77 -3.25 24.62
C GLU A 120 22.55 -2.49 23.53
N ILE A 121 22.28 -1.19 23.35
CA ILE A 121 23.01 -0.33 22.40
C ILE A 121 24.48 -0.21 22.78
N GLU A 122 24.79 0.02 24.06
CA GLU A 122 26.18 0.09 24.54
C GLU A 122 26.95 -1.21 24.29
N ARG A 123 26.29 -2.37 24.42
CA ARG A 123 26.91 -3.68 24.24
C ARG A 123 27.04 -4.13 22.79
N THR A 124 26.08 -3.79 21.93
CA THR A 124 25.92 -4.37 20.58
C THR A 124 25.91 -3.36 19.45
N GLY A 125 25.88 -2.06 19.79
CA GLY A 125 25.61 -0.98 18.84
C GLY A 125 24.17 -0.90 18.34
N SER A 126 23.24 -1.75 18.81
CA SER A 126 21.84 -1.77 18.38
C SER A 126 20.90 -2.21 19.51
N TYR A 127 19.60 -2.32 19.23
CA TYR A 127 18.64 -2.92 20.17
C TYR A 127 17.52 -3.66 19.44
N ARG A 128 16.82 -4.54 20.16
CA ARG A 128 15.70 -5.29 19.60
C ARG A 128 14.36 -4.79 20.12
N HIS A 129 13.48 -4.42 19.19
CA HIS A 129 12.08 -4.14 19.48
C HIS A 129 11.33 -5.40 19.95
N THR A 130 10.39 -5.26 20.88
CA THR A 130 9.37 -6.31 21.11
C THR A 130 8.45 -6.44 19.90
N SER A 131 7.64 -7.49 19.84
CA SER A 131 6.68 -7.66 18.74
C SER A 131 5.58 -6.59 18.76
N GLU A 132 5.18 -6.12 19.94
CA GLU A 132 4.21 -5.03 20.12
C GLU A 132 4.80 -3.68 19.69
N GLU A 133 6.04 -3.39 20.07
CA GLU A 133 6.78 -2.20 19.63
C GLU A 133 6.92 -2.20 18.10
N LEU A 134 7.31 -3.33 17.50
CA LEU A 134 7.41 -3.46 16.05
C LEU A 134 6.06 -3.20 15.38
N ALA A 135 4.99 -3.83 15.87
CA ALA A 135 3.66 -3.69 15.29
C ALA A 135 3.14 -2.25 15.38
N PHE A 136 3.38 -1.58 16.51
CA PHE A 136 3.06 -0.18 16.68
C PHE A 136 3.88 0.70 15.72
N GLY A 137 5.19 0.48 15.65
CA GLY A 137 6.09 1.24 14.78
C GLY A 137 5.73 1.13 13.30
N ALA A 138 5.43 -0.08 12.81
CA ALA A 138 5.02 -0.30 11.42
C ALA A 138 3.69 0.39 11.07
N LYS A 139 2.73 0.36 11.99
CA LYS A 139 1.43 1.06 11.86
C LYS A 139 1.61 2.57 11.83
N LEU A 140 2.45 3.09 12.72
CA LEU A 140 2.73 4.51 12.82
C LEU A 140 3.51 5.02 11.61
N ALA A 141 4.45 4.23 11.07
CA ALA A 141 5.15 4.55 9.83
C ALA A 141 4.17 4.74 8.65
N TRP A 142 3.10 3.94 8.56
CA TRP A 142 2.06 4.14 7.56
C TRP A 142 1.23 5.40 7.82
N ARG A 143 0.83 5.65 9.07
CA ARG A 143 0.14 6.90 9.45
C ARG A 143 0.97 8.15 9.10
N ASN A 144 2.30 8.05 9.22
CA ASN A 144 3.24 9.11 8.91
C ASN A 144 3.58 9.24 7.42
N ALA A 145 3.14 8.32 6.57
CA ALA A 145 3.53 8.30 5.15
C ALA A 145 2.90 9.46 4.36
N ALA A 146 3.67 10.54 4.17
CA ALA A 146 3.24 11.78 3.54
C ALA A 146 2.66 11.61 2.12
N ARG A 147 3.10 10.58 1.41
CA ARG A 147 2.71 10.25 0.02
C ARG A 147 1.58 9.22 -0.08
N CYS A 148 0.94 8.87 1.04
CA CYS A 148 -0.14 7.87 1.08
C CYS A 148 -1.49 8.54 1.37
N ILE A 149 -2.41 8.48 0.41
CA ILE A 149 -3.79 8.96 0.60
C ILE A 149 -4.62 8.01 1.50
N GLY A 150 -4.32 6.71 1.47
CA GLY A 150 -5.11 5.67 2.14
C GLY A 150 -4.86 5.48 3.65
N ARG A 151 -4.61 6.57 4.39
CA ARG A 151 -4.15 6.49 5.79
C ARG A 151 -5.22 6.26 6.83
N LEU A 152 -6.50 6.40 6.49
CA LEU A 152 -7.62 6.16 7.44
C LEU A 152 -7.59 4.74 8.05
N TYR A 153 -6.95 3.79 7.38
CA TYR A 153 -6.92 2.37 7.74
C TYR A 153 -5.70 1.96 8.56
N TRP A 154 -4.81 2.89 8.93
CA TRP A 154 -3.49 2.60 9.48
C TRP A 154 -3.49 1.62 10.67
N ARG A 155 -4.50 1.71 11.55
CA ARG A 155 -4.65 0.81 12.71
C ARG A 155 -4.92 -0.65 12.34
N ARG A 156 -5.50 -0.89 11.17
CA ARG A 156 -5.90 -2.22 10.66
C ARG A 156 -4.76 -3.01 10.01
N LEU A 157 -3.57 -2.41 9.88
CA LEU A 157 -2.40 -3.10 9.32
C LEU A 157 -2.10 -4.37 10.09
N HIS A 158 -2.09 -5.50 9.38
CA HIS A 158 -1.61 -6.76 9.94
C HIS A 158 -0.08 -6.81 9.82
N VAL A 159 0.62 -7.07 10.92
CA VAL A 159 2.08 -7.08 10.96
C VAL A 159 2.56 -8.51 11.15
N ARG A 160 3.31 -9.02 10.18
CA ARG A 160 3.98 -10.33 10.24
C ARG A 160 5.42 -10.10 10.67
N ASP A 161 5.74 -10.54 11.88
CA ASP A 161 7.10 -10.50 12.43
C ASP A 161 7.90 -11.70 11.87
N ARG A 162 8.82 -11.41 10.95
CA ARG A 162 9.74 -12.37 10.31
C ARG A 162 11.20 -11.92 10.44
N ARG A 163 11.51 -11.15 11.49
CA ARG A 163 12.83 -10.56 11.72
C ARG A 163 13.96 -11.56 11.96
N HIS A 164 13.63 -12.84 12.11
CA HIS A 164 14.60 -13.93 12.22
C HIS A 164 15.08 -14.43 10.84
N LEU A 165 14.35 -14.12 9.76
CA LEU A 165 14.67 -14.61 8.42
C LEU A 165 15.63 -13.67 7.70
N ARG A 166 16.67 -14.27 7.14
CA ARG A 166 17.69 -13.64 6.29
C ARG A 166 17.90 -14.41 4.98
N ASP A 167 17.57 -15.70 4.96
CA ASP A 167 17.74 -16.52 3.78
C ASP A 167 16.80 -16.05 2.65
N PRO A 168 17.34 -15.79 1.45
CA PRO A 168 16.54 -15.29 0.33
C PRO A 168 15.43 -16.23 -0.14
N ALA A 169 15.61 -17.56 -0.02
CA ALA A 169 14.56 -18.50 -0.40
C ALA A 169 13.42 -18.49 0.64
N GLU A 170 13.75 -18.41 1.94
CA GLU A 170 12.73 -18.22 2.99
C GLU A 170 11.97 -16.90 2.81
N ILE A 171 12.67 -15.81 2.44
CA ILE A 171 12.05 -14.51 2.15
C ILE A 171 11.12 -14.59 0.94
N ALA A 172 11.51 -15.30 -0.13
CA ALA A 172 10.65 -15.52 -1.29
C ALA A 172 9.37 -16.29 -0.92
N ASN A 173 9.49 -17.34 -0.10
CA ASN A 173 8.33 -18.09 0.40
C ASN A 173 7.38 -17.20 1.22
N GLU A 174 7.94 -16.38 2.11
CA GLU A 174 7.18 -15.44 2.93
C GLU A 174 6.53 -14.31 2.11
N ALA A 175 7.13 -13.94 0.98
CA ALA A 175 6.57 -13.01 0.01
C ALA A 175 5.38 -13.62 -0.74
N ALA A 176 5.46 -14.90 -1.13
CA ALA A 176 4.32 -15.63 -1.70
C ALA A 176 3.17 -15.78 -0.68
N GLU A 177 3.47 -16.15 0.57
CA GLU A 177 2.47 -16.22 1.63
C GLU A 177 1.85 -14.85 1.95
N HIS A 178 2.65 -13.77 1.89
CA HIS A 178 2.14 -12.40 2.00
C HIS A 178 1.06 -12.13 0.95
N LEU A 179 1.30 -12.49 -0.32
CA LEU A 179 0.35 -12.29 -1.42
C LEU A 179 -0.93 -13.09 -1.20
N GLN A 180 -0.84 -14.34 -0.76
CA GLN A 180 -2.01 -15.17 -0.47
C GLN A 180 -2.88 -14.54 0.64
N ILE A 181 -2.26 -14.15 1.76
CA ILE A 181 -2.97 -13.53 2.90
C ILE A 181 -3.56 -12.16 2.49
N ALA A 182 -2.80 -11.36 1.75
CA ALA A 182 -3.22 -10.04 1.29
C ALA A 182 -4.41 -10.14 0.33
N THR A 183 -4.39 -11.12 -0.60
CA THR A 183 -5.43 -11.30 -1.63
C THR A 183 -6.78 -11.63 -1.00
N ASN A 184 -6.83 -12.55 -0.02
CA ASN A 184 -8.02 -12.87 0.77
C ASN A 184 -9.31 -13.01 -0.06
N GLY A 185 -9.24 -13.75 -1.17
CA GLY A 185 -10.36 -13.95 -2.10
C GLY A 185 -10.91 -12.67 -2.71
N GLY A 186 -10.06 -11.67 -2.97
CA GLY A 186 -10.44 -10.35 -3.49
C GLY A 186 -10.72 -9.31 -2.41
N ARG A 187 -10.92 -9.71 -1.14
CA ARG A 187 -11.14 -8.79 -0.01
C ARG A 187 -9.80 -8.33 0.58
N ILE A 188 -9.09 -7.49 -0.17
CA ILE A 188 -7.69 -7.15 0.08
C ILE A 188 -7.46 -6.69 1.51
N ARG A 189 -6.50 -7.33 2.19
CA ARG A 189 -6.13 -7.03 3.58
C ARG A 189 -4.81 -6.26 3.62
N PRO A 190 -4.75 -5.08 4.28
CA PRO A 190 -3.49 -4.40 4.49
C PRO A 190 -2.56 -5.21 5.40
N ILE A 191 -1.36 -5.50 4.91
CA ILE A 191 -0.39 -6.32 5.60
C ILE A 191 1.03 -5.81 5.36
N VAL A 192 1.90 -5.96 6.36
CA VAL A 192 3.34 -5.78 6.23
C VAL A 192 4.05 -7.03 6.74
N THR A 193 5.08 -7.49 6.05
CA THR A 193 5.97 -8.56 6.54
C THR A 193 7.33 -7.97 6.78
N VAL A 194 7.82 -8.00 8.01
CA VAL A 194 9.08 -7.34 8.39
C VAL A 194 10.17 -8.39 8.58
N PHE A 195 11.21 -8.32 7.73
CA PHE A 195 12.37 -9.22 7.79
C PHE A 195 13.49 -8.64 8.68
N ALA A 196 14.63 -9.32 8.72
CA ALA A 196 15.73 -8.95 9.61
C ALA A 196 16.20 -7.49 9.39
N PRO A 197 16.55 -6.76 10.47
CA PRO A 197 17.09 -5.41 10.36
C PRO A 197 18.56 -5.41 9.90
N ASP A 198 19.04 -4.22 9.52
CA ASP A 198 20.47 -3.94 9.51
C ASP A 198 21.02 -3.99 10.96
N THR A 199 22.21 -4.55 11.14
CA THR A 199 22.98 -4.48 12.38
C THR A 199 24.31 -3.79 12.13
N PRO A 200 25.03 -3.33 13.17
CA PRO A 200 26.36 -2.76 13.00
C PRO A 200 27.33 -3.70 12.25
N ASP A 201 27.19 -5.01 12.46
CA ASP A 201 28.08 -6.03 11.90
C ASP A 201 27.59 -6.63 10.56
N SER A 202 26.32 -6.45 10.19
CA SER A 202 25.76 -7.11 9.02
C SER A 202 24.57 -6.38 8.41
N ALA A 203 24.53 -6.27 7.09
CA ALA A 203 23.36 -5.79 6.38
C ALA A 203 22.20 -6.79 6.49
N GLY A 204 20.97 -6.26 6.58
CA GLY A 204 19.74 -7.04 6.47
C GLY A 204 19.42 -7.37 5.01
N PRO A 205 18.45 -8.28 4.78
CA PRO A 205 18.05 -8.66 3.44
C PRO A 205 17.34 -7.51 2.70
N ARG A 206 17.40 -7.53 1.38
CA ARG A 206 16.79 -6.53 0.48
C ARG A 206 16.07 -7.23 -0.67
N ILE A 207 14.85 -6.77 -0.95
CA ILE A 207 14.11 -7.13 -2.16
C ILE A 207 14.33 -5.99 -3.16
N TRP A 208 14.93 -6.30 -4.31
CA TRP A 208 15.32 -5.29 -5.30
C TRP A 208 14.15 -4.84 -6.17
N ASN A 209 13.09 -5.64 -6.23
CA ASN A 209 11.85 -5.27 -6.89
C ASN A 209 11.17 -4.11 -6.13
N GLU A 210 10.76 -3.06 -6.84
CA GLU A 210 9.98 -1.96 -6.27
C GLU A 210 8.64 -2.45 -5.71
N GLN A 211 8.04 -3.44 -6.38
CA GLN A 211 6.87 -4.16 -5.93
C GLN A 211 7.11 -5.68 -5.97
N LEU A 212 6.44 -6.46 -5.10
CA LEU A 212 6.55 -7.93 -5.18
C LEU A 212 6.00 -8.48 -6.50
N VAL A 213 4.93 -7.87 -7.02
CA VAL A 213 4.35 -8.21 -8.31
C VAL A 213 4.52 -7.02 -9.24
N SER A 214 5.16 -7.28 -10.37
CA SER A 214 5.33 -6.32 -11.46
C SER A 214 5.49 -7.07 -12.77
N TYR A 215 5.03 -6.47 -13.87
CA TYR A 215 5.26 -7.01 -15.20
C TYR A 215 6.65 -6.66 -15.70
N ALA A 216 7.26 -7.55 -16.48
CA ALA A 216 8.56 -7.34 -17.10
C ALA A 216 8.49 -6.31 -18.25
N GLY A 217 9.64 -5.71 -18.55
CA GLY A 217 9.85 -4.76 -19.64
C GLY A 217 10.94 -5.26 -20.56
N HIS A 218 10.59 -5.85 -21.70
CA HIS A 218 11.54 -6.43 -22.64
C HIS A 218 11.97 -5.40 -23.67
N ARG A 219 13.23 -4.96 -23.62
CA ARG A 219 13.79 -4.05 -24.61
C ARG A 219 13.82 -4.73 -25.98
N ARG A 220 13.28 -4.06 -26.99
CA ARG A 220 13.24 -4.54 -28.37
C ARG A 220 14.37 -3.96 -29.20
N ARG A 221 14.66 -4.60 -30.34
CA ARG A 221 15.69 -4.16 -31.29
C ARG A 221 15.39 -2.80 -31.94
N ASP A 222 14.12 -2.43 -32.04
CA ASP A 222 13.66 -1.15 -32.59
C ASP A 222 13.77 0.03 -31.60
N GLY A 223 14.28 -0.23 -30.38
CA GLY A 223 14.40 0.76 -29.31
C GLY A 223 13.14 0.88 -28.43
N GLY A 224 12.05 0.19 -28.78
CA GLY A 224 10.85 0.11 -27.95
C GLY A 224 10.99 -0.86 -26.77
N VAL A 225 9.97 -0.90 -25.92
CA VAL A 225 9.84 -1.88 -24.84
C VAL A 225 8.50 -2.61 -24.95
N LEU A 226 8.53 -3.94 -24.86
CA LEU A 226 7.34 -4.77 -24.68
C LEU A 226 7.05 -4.95 -23.19
N GLY A 227 5.81 -4.77 -22.77
CA GLY A 227 5.43 -4.82 -21.36
C GLY A 227 5.66 -3.49 -20.67
N ASP A 228 6.26 -3.49 -19.48
CA ASP A 228 6.40 -2.29 -18.66
C ASP A 228 7.81 -1.66 -18.75
N PRO A 229 8.01 -0.50 -19.41
CA PRO A 229 9.31 0.17 -19.49
C PRO A 229 9.95 0.45 -18.14
N ARG A 230 9.15 0.64 -17.07
CA ARG A 230 9.66 0.95 -15.73
C ARG A 230 10.52 -0.18 -15.14
N THR A 231 10.27 -1.42 -15.54
CA THR A 231 10.96 -2.60 -15.01
C THR A 231 12.03 -3.13 -15.95
N ALA A 232 12.33 -2.44 -17.05
CA ALA A 232 13.24 -2.92 -18.08
C ALA A 232 14.65 -3.25 -17.54
N ASP A 233 15.22 -2.41 -16.68
CA ASP A 233 16.55 -2.65 -16.12
C ASP A 233 16.58 -3.87 -15.18
N LEU A 234 15.52 -4.06 -14.40
CA LEU A 234 15.37 -5.21 -13.51
C LEU A 234 15.08 -6.49 -14.31
N THR A 235 14.35 -6.37 -15.42
CA THR A 235 14.11 -7.46 -16.39
C THR A 235 15.42 -7.96 -16.99
N GLU A 236 16.27 -7.05 -17.44
CA GLU A 236 17.60 -7.40 -17.95
C GLU A 236 18.50 -8.03 -16.87
N LEU A 237 18.41 -7.56 -15.63
CA LEU A 237 19.10 -8.21 -14.51
C LEU A 237 18.60 -9.64 -14.29
N ALA A 238 17.28 -9.85 -14.26
CA ALA A 238 16.70 -11.18 -14.08
C ALA A 238 17.18 -12.15 -15.19
N ARG A 239 17.20 -11.69 -16.45
CA ARG A 239 17.76 -12.48 -17.58
C ARG A 239 19.23 -12.84 -17.35
N ARG A 240 20.06 -11.90 -16.89
CA ARG A 240 21.48 -12.18 -16.55
C ARG A 240 21.64 -13.17 -15.40
N LEU A 241 20.67 -13.23 -14.49
CA LEU A 241 20.61 -14.21 -13.40
C LEU A 241 20.03 -15.58 -13.85
N GLY A 242 19.70 -15.72 -15.13
CA GLY A 242 19.24 -16.99 -15.73
C GLY A 242 17.73 -17.08 -15.94
N TRP A 243 16.97 -15.99 -15.77
CA TRP A 243 15.55 -15.99 -16.10
C TRP A 243 15.30 -16.22 -17.59
N THR A 244 14.37 -17.11 -17.91
CA THR A 244 13.88 -17.30 -19.28
C THR A 244 12.49 -16.67 -19.37
N ALA A 245 12.42 -15.50 -19.99
CA ALA A 245 11.18 -14.77 -20.13
C ALA A 245 10.26 -15.38 -21.22
N PRO A 246 8.93 -15.40 -21.02
CA PRO A 246 7.97 -15.72 -22.09
C PRO A 246 7.92 -14.69 -23.22
N GLU A 247 8.36 -13.45 -22.95
CA GLU A 247 8.36 -12.31 -23.88
C GLU A 247 6.95 -11.85 -24.30
N THR A 248 6.04 -11.70 -23.33
CA THR A 248 4.71 -11.08 -23.51
C THR A 248 4.61 -9.71 -22.82
N SER A 249 3.49 -9.02 -23.03
CA SER A 249 3.23 -7.71 -22.38
C SER A 249 3.02 -7.81 -20.87
N PHE A 250 2.68 -8.98 -20.33
CA PHE A 250 2.27 -9.16 -18.93
C PHE A 250 3.01 -10.32 -18.26
N ASP A 251 4.29 -10.50 -18.60
CA ASP A 251 5.12 -11.52 -17.94
C ASP A 251 5.39 -11.11 -16.50
N LEU A 252 5.09 -12.00 -15.55
CA LEU A 252 5.41 -11.78 -14.14
C LEU A 252 6.93 -11.81 -13.93
N LEU A 253 7.46 -10.72 -13.40
CA LEU A 253 8.88 -10.61 -13.13
C LEU A 253 9.24 -11.39 -11.84
N PRO A 254 10.31 -12.20 -11.83
CA PRO A 254 10.74 -12.89 -10.62
C PRO A 254 11.24 -11.90 -9.55
N LEU A 255 11.21 -12.34 -8.30
CA LEU A 255 11.81 -11.62 -7.19
C LEU A 255 13.34 -11.72 -7.25
N VAL A 256 14.01 -10.59 -7.05
CA VAL A 256 15.47 -10.51 -6.93
C VAL A 256 15.79 -10.12 -5.49
N ILE A 257 16.37 -11.05 -4.75
CA ILE A 257 16.55 -10.95 -3.29
C ILE A 257 18.01 -11.12 -2.90
N ASP A 258 18.52 -10.14 -2.17
CA ASP A 258 19.82 -10.16 -1.51
C ASP A 258 19.62 -10.47 -0.02
N GLY A 259 20.39 -11.41 0.53
CA GLY A 259 20.33 -11.82 1.95
C GLY A 259 21.16 -10.93 2.88
N GLY A 260 21.76 -9.87 2.34
CA GLY A 260 22.71 -8.99 3.03
C GLY A 260 24.18 -9.30 2.71
N ASP A 261 24.44 -10.19 1.74
CA ASP A 261 25.78 -10.62 1.31
C ASP A 261 26.23 -9.97 -0.01
N GLY A 262 25.39 -9.11 -0.60
CA GLY A 262 25.68 -8.44 -1.87
C GLY A 262 25.49 -9.33 -3.10
N ARG A 263 24.92 -10.53 -2.93
CA ARG A 263 24.74 -11.53 -4.00
C ARG A 263 23.25 -11.77 -4.25
N PRO A 264 22.60 -11.02 -5.15
CA PRO A 264 21.18 -11.22 -5.42
C PRO A 264 20.91 -12.61 -6.02
N ARG A 265 19.83 -13.25 -5.56
CA ARG A 265 19.28 -14.49 -6.12
C ARG A 265 17.88 -14.24 -6.65
N MET A 266 17.49 -15.03 -7.63
CA MET A 266 16.23 -14.90 -8.33
C MET A 266 15.25 -16.00 -7.91
N PHE A 267 14.00 -15.63 -7.66
CA PHE A 267 12.92 -16.54 -7.28
C PHE A 267 11.66 -16.21 -8.06
N GLU A 268 11.14 -17.16 -8.82
CA GLU A 268 9.84 -17.02 -9.48
C GLU A 268 8.72 -17.14 -8.45
N LEU A 269 7.74 -16.23 -8.52
CA LEU A 269 6.52 -16.35 -7.74
C LEU A 269 5.61 -17.41 -8.39
N PRO A 270 5.02 -18.33 -7.61
CA PRO A 270 4.03 -19.26 -8.15
C PRO A 270 2.85 -18.49 -8.77
N GLU A 271 2.43 -18.83 -9.98
CA GLU A 271 1.36 -18.11 -10.69
C GLU A 271 0.05 -18.12 -9.89
N GLU A 272 -0.22 -19.20 -9.16
CA GLU A 272 -1.42 -19.36 -8.34
C GLU A 272 -1.51 -18.38 -7.15
N VAL A 273 -0.41 -17.77 -6.73
CA VAL A 273 -0.42 -16.77 -5.65
C VAL A 273 -0.60 -15.34 -6.16
N VAL A 274 -0.48 -15.15 -7.47
CA VAL A 274 -0.62 -13.84 -8.12
C VAL A 274 -2.01 -13.74 -8.74
N ALA A 275 -2.95 -13.15 -7.99
CA ALA A 275 -4.26 -12.85 -8.54
C ALA A 275 -4.18 -11.70 -9.56
N GLU A 276 -4.65 -11.93 -10.78
CA GLU A 276 -4.77 -10.92 -11.83
C GLU A 276 -6.25 -10.65 -12.17
N VAL A 277 -6.56 -9.41 -12.52
CA VAL A 277 -7.88 -8.98 -13.00
C VAL A 277 -7.77 -8.69 -14.50
N PRO A 278 -8.40 -9.49 -15.38
CA PRO A 278 -8.57 -9.14 -16.78
C PRO A 278 -9.42 -7.88 -16.92
N LEU A 279 -8.99 -6.95 -17.77
CA LEU A 279 -9.67 -5.66 -17.91
C LEU A 279 -10.68 -5.70 -19.06
N SER A 280 -11.86 -5.13 -18.78
CA SER A 280 -12.99 -4.98 -19.69
C SER A 280 -13.65 -3.61 -19.48
N HIS A 281 -14.47 -3.17 -20.43
CA HIS A 281 -15.16 -1.89 -20.34
C HIS A 281 -16.69 -2.10 -20.28
N PRO A 282 -17.44 -1.34 -19.45
CA PRO A 282 -18.89 -1.49 -19.32
C PRO A 282 -19.67 -1.16 -20.61
N GLN A 283 -19.09 -0.35 -21.51
CA GLN A 283 -19.76 0.17 -22.72
C GLN A 283 -19.03 -0.18 -24.01
N HIS A 284 -17.85 -0.78 -23.95
CA HIS A 284 -16.96 -0.97 -25.09
C HIS A 284 -16.43 -2.40 -25.13
N GLU A 285 -17.16 -3.29 -25.80
CA GLU A 285 -16.81 -4.72 -25.86
C GLU A 285 -15.41 -4.97 -26.42
N TRP A 286 -14.99 -4.16 -27.41
CA TRP A 286 -13.66 -4.23 -28.01
C TRP A 286 -12.51 -4.06 -26.99
N PHE A 287 -12.77 -3.48 -25.81
CA PHE A 287 -11.74 -3.30 -24.79
C PHE A 287 -11.22 -4.64 -24.27
N GLY A 288 -12.09 -5.65 -24.15
CA GLY A 288 -11.70 -6.99 -23.73
C GLY A 288 -10.78 -7.69 -24.72
N GLU A 289 -10.85 -7.35 -26.01
CA GLU A 289 -9.99 -7.88 -27.06
C GLU A 289 -8.53 -7.42 -26.91
N LEU A 290 -8.27 -6.36 -26.14
CA LEU A 290 -6.91 -5.88 -25.90
C LEU A 290 -6.09 -6.82 -25.01
N GLY A 291 -6.73 -7.76 -24.30
CA GLY A 291 -6.05 -8.72 -23.43
C GLY A 291 -5.33 -8.08 -22.25
N LEU A 292 -5.70 -6.87 -21.87
CA LEU A 292 -5.11 -6.15 -20.74
C LEU A 292 -5.48 -6.83 -19.43
N ARG A 293 -4.56 -6.80 -18.47
CA ARG A 293 -4.75 -7.32 -17.13
C ARG A 293 -3.92 -6.52 -16.13
N TRP A 294 -4.26 -6.65 -14.85
CA TRP A 294 -3.44 -6.09 -13.77
C TRP A 294 -3.50 -6.97 -12.52
N TYR A 295 -2.39 -7.06 -11.80
CA TYR A 295 -2.34 -7.77 -10.53
C TYR A 295 -3.21 -7.09 -9.45
N ALA A 296 -3.86 -7.89 -8.60
CA ALA A 296 -4.88 -7.43 -7.68
C ALA A 296 -4.33 -6.67 -6.46
N VAL A 297 -3.14 -7.06 -5.99
CA VAL A 297 -2.54 -6.57 -4.75
C VAL A 297 -1.27 -5.77 -5.06
N PRO A 298 -1.24 -4.44 -4.84
CA PRO A 298 0.00 -3.68 -4.81
C PRO A 298 0.77 -3.98 -3.53
N VAL A 299 2.00 -4.48 -3.67
CA VAL A 299 2.92 -4.69 -2.53
C VAL A 299 4.21 -3.94 -2.77
N ILE A 300 4.44 -2.84 -2.05
CA ILE A 300 5.70 -2.08 -2.13
C ILE A 300 6.76 -2.83 -1.32
N SER A 301 7.91 -3.15 -1.93
CA SER A 301 8.94 -4.00 -1.31
C SER A 301 10.33 -3.37 -1.20
N ALA A 302 10.63 -2.31 -1.96
CA ALA A 302 11.94 -1.66 -1.97
C ALA A 302 12.03 -0.42 -1.05
N MET A 303 11.48 -0.52 0.17
CA MET A 303 11.57 0.54 1.18
C MET A 303 12.10 -0.01 2.50
N CYS A 304 12.88 0.79 3.21
CA CYS A 304 13.23 0.53 4.60
C CYS A 304 12.11 1.02 5.52
N LEU A 305 11.73 0.20 6.49
CA LEU A 305 10.92 0.63 7.63
C LEU A 305 11.86 1.10 8.75
N ASP A 306 11.89 2.40 9.01
CA ASP A 306 12.67 3.03 10.09
C ASP A 306 11.80 3.16 11.35
N ILE A 307 12.22 2.50 12.43
CA ILE A 307 11.57 2.58 13.75
C ILE A 307 12.65 2.81 14.81
N GLY A 308 12.61 3.96 15.49
CA GLY A 308 13.49 4.25 16.63
C GLY A 308 14.98 4.18 16.31
N GLY A 309 15.36 4.44 15.05
CA GLY A 309 16.75 4.35 14.60
C GLY A 309 17.17 2.97 14.08
N ILE A 310 16.30 1.97 14.11
CA ILE A 310 16.50 0.67 13.45
C ILE A 310 15.92 0.72 12.04
N CYS A 311 16.71 0.34 11.04
CA CYS A 311 16.25 0.12 9.68
C CYS A 311 15.93 -1.36 9.44
N TYR A 312 14.71 -1.65 8.99
CA TYR A 312 14.30 -2.94 8.45
C TYR A 312 14.28 -2.85 6.91
N PRO A 313 15.33 -3.33 6.21
CA PRO A 313 15.51 -2.98 4.79
C PRO A 313 14.54 -3.69 3.84
N ALA A 314 13.99 -4.83 4.26
CA ALA A 314 12.92 -5.52 3.56
C ALA A 314 11.69 -5.58 4.48
N ALA A 315 10.70 -4.75 4.17
CA ALA A 315 9.42 -4.70 4.85
C ALA A 315 8.26 -4.59 3.84
N PRO A 316 8.04 -5.58 2.96
CA PRO A 316 6.98 -5.53 1.96
C PRO A 316 5.63 -5.21 2.59
N PHE A 317 4.99 -4.16 2.07
CA PHE A 317 3.75 -3.57 2.57
C PHE A 317 2.71 -3.53 1.45
N SER A 318 1.50 -4.01 1.75
CA SER A 318 0.40 -4.02 0.79
C SER A 318 -0.86 -3.33 1.32
N ARG A 319 -1.64 -2.85 0.35
CA ARG A 319 -2.99 -2.28 0.50
C ARG A 319 -3.78 -2.62 -0.77
N TRP A 320 -5.00 -2.11 -0.92
CA TRP A 320 -5.69 -2.15 -2.22
C TRP A 320 -5.28 -0.97 -3.11
N HIS A 321 -5.43 -1.14 -4.42
CA HIS A 321 -5.27 -0.09 -5.41
C HIS A 321 -6.31 1.02 -5.26
N MET A 322 -5.93 2.24 -5.61
CA MET A 322 -6.83 3.27 -6.13
C MET A 322 -6.84 3.16 -7.66
N GLY A 323 -8.02 3.22 -8.30
CA GLY A 323 -8.16 2.92 -9.74
C GLY A 323 -7.26 3.76 -10.65
N THR A 324 -6.94 5.00 -10.25
CA THR A 324 -6.04 5.89 -10.98
C THR A 324 -4.58 5.43 -10.98
N GLU A 325 -4.14 4.61 -10.02
CA GLU A 325 -2.79 4.02 -10.01
C GLU A 325 -2.57 3.09 -11.21
N ILE A 326 -3.63 2.41 -11.66
CA ILE A 326 -3.61 1.54 -12.82
C ILE A 326 -4.04 2.33 -14.05
N GLY A 327 -5.27 2.85 -14.07
CA GLY A 327 -5.85 3.46 -15.26
C GLY A 327 -5.14 4.72 -15.73
N ALA A 328 -4.79 5.61 -14.80
CA ALA A 328 -4.21 6.91 -15.14
C ALA A 328 -2.68 6.94 -15.10
N ARG A 329 -2.04 5.99 -14.41
CA ARG A 329 -0.58 5.87 -14.37
C ARG A 329 -0.13 4.64 -15.16
N GLY A 330 -0.30 3.44 -14.59
CA GLY A 330 0.16 2.18 -15.19
C GLY A 330 -0.16 2.02 -16.68
N LEU A 331 -1.41 2.27 -17.07
CA LEU A 331 -1.88 2.08 -18.44
C LEU A 331 -1.69 3.30 -19.36
N ALA A 332 -1.65 4.51 -18.79
CA ALA A 332 -1.76 5.74 -19.57
C ALA A 332 -0.45 6.56 -19.67
N ASP A 333 0.45 6.46 -18.68
CA ASP A 333 1.72 7.21 -18.71
C ASP A 333 2.55 6.81 -19.95
N ARG A 334 3.17 7.81 -20.59
CA ARG A 334 4.00 7.63 -21.80
C ARG A 334 5.23 6.76 -21.58
N ASP A 335 5.79 6.79 -20.37
CA ASP A 335 6.91 5.98 -19.93
C ASP A 335 6.45 4.65 -19.30
N ARG A 336 5.18 4.28 -19.48
CA ARG A 336 4.57 3.01 -19.07
C ARG A 336 3.96 2.31 -20.29
N TYR A 337 2.69 1.89 -20.23
CA TYR A 337 2.04 1.18 -21.36
C TYR A 337 1.53 2.11 -22.47
N ASP A 338 1.47 3.44 -22.24
CA ASP A 338 1.06 4.47 -23.22
C ASP A 338 -0.19 4.12 -24.05
N LEU A 339 -1.28 3.69 -23.40
CA LEU A 339 -2.47 3.21 -24.11
C LEU A 339 -3.42 4.33 -24.56
N LEU A 340 -3.18 5.58 -24.19
CA LEU A 340 -4.07 6.70 -24.55
C LEU A 340 -4.28 6.85 -26.06
N PRO A 341 -3.24 6.81 -26.93
CA PRO A 341 -3.44 6.92 -28.37
C PRO A 341 -4.24 5.74 -28.94
N LEU A 342 -4.05 4.53 -28.40
CA LEU A 342 -4.77 3.34 -28.85
C LEU A 342 -6.26 3.41 -28.48
N VAL A 343 -6.57 3.78 -27.24
CA VAL A 343 -7.95 3.95 -26.77
C VAL A 343 -8.66 5.06 -27.54
N ALA A 344 -8.02 6.22 -27.76
CA ALA A 344 -8.60 7.31 -28.53
C ALA A 344 -8.96 6.91 -29.98
N ARG A 345 -8.09 6.14 -30.64
CA ARG A 345 -8.38 5.59 -31.99
C ARG A 345 -9.56 4.62 -31.98
N ARG A 346 -9.62 3.70 -31.01
CA ARG A 346 -10.73 2.74 -30.88
C ARG A 346 -12.07 3.44 -30.56
N LEU A 347 -12.02 4.62 -29.95
CA LEU A 347 -13.18 5.47 -29.70
C LEU A 347 -13.52 6.43 -30.85
N GLY A 348 -12.78 6.39 -31.96
CA GLY A 348 -13.02 7.27 -33.11
C GLY A 348 -12.78 8.76 -32.82
N MET A 349 -11.88 9.08 -31.87
CA MET A 349 -11.57 10.46 -31.50
C MET A 349 -10.58 11.10 -32.46
N ASP A 350 -10.73 12.41 -32.67
CA ASP A 350 -9.72 13.21 -33.37
C ASP A 350 -8.50 13.46 -32.45
N THR A 351 -7.38 12.82 -32.79
CA THR A 351 -6.10 12.96 -32.07
C THR A 351 -5.15 13.97 -32.73
N SER A 352 -5.60 14.73 -33.74
CA SER A 352 -4.76 15.71 -34.46
C SER A 352 -4.51 16.99 -33.65
N THR A 353 -5.36 17.31 -32.68
CA THR A 353 -5.28 18.52 -31.87
C THR A 353 -5.58 18.25 -30.41
N GLU A 354 -4.81 18.83 -29.50
CA GLU A 354 -5.06 18.72 -28.05
C GLU A 354 -6.36 19.40 -27.62
N ARG A 355 -6.85 20.36 -28.42
CA ARG A 355 -8.12 21.05 -28.13
C ARG A 355 -9.34 20.13 -28.20
N SER A 356 -9.22 18.94 -28.81
CA SER A 356 -10.29 17.93 -28.80
C SER A 356 -10.44 17.22 -27.46
N LEU A 357 -9.48 17.41 -26.53
CA LEU A 357 -9.42 16.77 -25.22
C LEU A 357 -9.42 15.24 -25.31
N TRP A 358 -8.86 14.70 -26.40
CA TRP A 358 -8.86 13.26 -26.64
C TRP A 358 -8.10 12.50 -25.55
N ARG A 359 -7.03 13.09 -24.97
CA ARG A 359 -6.28 12.48 -23.86
C ARG A 359 -7.14 12.37 -22.62
N ASP A 360 -7.78 13.46 -22.23
CA ASP A 360 -8.67 13.53 -21.07
C ASP A 360 -9.78 12.49 -21.18
N ARG A 361 -10.44 12.41 -22.34
CA ARG A 361 -11.53 11.45 -22.57
C ARG A 361 -11.02 10.01 -22.54
N ALA A 362 -9.94 9.68 -23.25
CA ALA A 362 -9.35 8.34 -23.23
C ALA A 362 -8.89 7.91 -21.83
N LEU A 363 -8.36 8.84 -21.04
CA LEU A 363 -7.90 8.63 -19.67
C LEU A 363 -9.05 8.31 -18.70
N ILE A 364 -10.21 8.96 -18.88
CA ILE A 364 -11.44 8.64 -18.15
C ILE A 364 -11.91 7.22 -18.50
N GLU A 365 -11.99 6.86 -19.78
CA GLU A 365 -12.44 5.52 -20.20
C GLU A 365 -11.49 4.42 -19.69
N LEU A 366 -10.16 4.64 -19.72
CA LEU A 366 -9.19 3.70 -19.12
C LEU A 366 -9.43 3.51 -17.63
N THR A 367 -9.64 4.60 -16.90
CA THR A 367 -9.88 4.52 -15.45
C THR A 367 -11.23 3.86 -15.14
N ALA A 368 -12.26 4.11 -15.95
CA ALA A 368 -13.57 3.48 -15.84
C ALA A 368 -13.48 1.96 -16.11
N ALA A 369 -12.72 1.53 -17.12
CA ALA A 369 -12.47 0.12 -17.41
C ALA A 369 -11.87 -0.61 -16.19
N VAL A 370 -10.87 0.00 -15.56
CA VAL A 370 -10.20 -0.57 -14.38
C VAL A 370 -11.17 -0.73 -13.23
N LEU A 371 -11.89 0.33 -12.84
CA LEU A 371 -12.85 0.28 -11.73
C LEU A 371 -13.93 -0.80 -11.99
N HIS A 372 -14.52 -0.78 -13.19
CA HIS A 372 -15.53 -1.77 -13.60
C HIS A 372 -15.01 -3.20 -13.50
N SER A 373 -13.79 -3.45 -13.95
CA SER A 373 -13.21 -4.79 -13.99
C SER A 373 -12.94 -5.33 -12.57
N PHE A 374 -12.41 -4.49 -11.68
CA PHE A 374 -12.17 -4.86 -10.30
C PHE A 374 -13.48 -5.11 -9.54
N ASP A 375 -14.51 -4.27 -9.76
CA ASP A 375 -15.84 -4.47 -9.20
C ASP A 375 -16.45 -5.81 -9.67
N ARG A 376 -16.36 -6.11 -10.98
CA ARG A 376 -16.85 -7.38 -11.54
C ARG A 376 -16.10 -8.60 -11.02
N ALA A 377 -14.80 -8.46 -10.76
CA ALA A 377 -13.97 -9.53 -10.20
C ALA A 377 -14.16 -9.69 -8.68
N GLY A 378 -14.90 -8.81 -8.01
CA GLY A 378 -15.05 -8.82 -6.55
C GLY A 378 -13.74 -8.48 -5.82
N VAL A 379 -12.84 -7.75 -6.47
CA VAL A 379 -11.53 -7.38 -5.92
C VAL A 379 -11.59 -5.96 -5.38
N SER A 380 -11.14 -5.77 -4.13
CA SER A 380 -11.21 -4.48 -3.44
C SER A 380 -10.35 -3.44 -4.16
N MET A 381 -10.96 -2.32 -4.51
CA MET A 381 -10.33 -1.15 -5.10
C MET A 381 -11.03 0.12 -4.59
N ALA A 382 -10.30 1.23 -4.56
CA ALA A 382 -10.88 2.55 -4.26
C ALA A 382 -10.97 3.42 -5.51
N ASP A 383 -12.03 4.20 -5.65
CA ASP A 383 -12.05 5.35 -6.55
C ASP A 383 -11.40 6.57 -5.88
N HIS A 384 -10.85 7.47 -6.69
CA HIS A 384 -10.07 8.60 -6.21
C HIS A 384 -10.91 9.70 -5.52
N HIS A 385 -12.21 9.81 -5.81
CA HIS A 385 -13.07 10.77 -5.12
C HIS A 385 -13.42 10.29 -3.70
N THR A 386 -13.76 9.02 -3.55
CA THR A 386 -14.03 8.41 -2.24
C THR A 386 -12.77 8.39 -1.39
N GLU A 387 -11.62 8.04 -1.97
CA GLU A 387 -10.37 8.01 -1.20
C GLU A 387 -9.93 9.42 -0.77
N SER A 388 -10.16 10.44 -1.61
CA SER A 388 -9.97 11.84 -1.22
C SER A 388 -10.84 12.24 -0.01
N ARG A 389 -12.13 11.85 0.01
CA ARG A 389 -13.02 12.11 1.16
C ARG A 389 -12.54 11.37 2.42
N ARG A 390 -12.08 10.13 2.28
CA ARG A 390 -11.52 9.33 3.40
C ARG A 390 -10.25 9.96 3.96
N PHE A 391 -9.41 10.53 3.10
CA PHE A 391 -8.24 11.26 3.53
C PHE A 391 -8.60 12.52 4.34
N MET A 392 -9.61 13.29 3.90
CA MET A 392 -10.13 14.42 4.69
C MET A 392 -10.64 13.99 6.06
N ALA A 393 -11.33 12.85 6.15
CA ALA A 393 -11.76 12.29 7.43
C ALA A 393 -10.57 11.88 8.33
N HIS A 394 -9.49 11.37 7.74
CA HIS A 394 -8.25 11.10 8.46
C HIS A 394 -7.63 12.38 9.03
N LEU A 395 -7.54 13.45 8.24
CA LEU A 395 -7.03 14.75 8.72
C LEU A 395 -7.83 15.25 9.92
N GLU A 396 -9.16 15.16 9.84
CA GLU A 396 -10.05 15.57 10.94
C GLU A 396 -9.83 14.73 12.21
N GLN A 397 -9.68 13.41 12.07
CA GLN A 397 -9.37 12.53 13.21
C GLN A 397 -8.03 12.88 13.86
N GLU A 398 -7.00 13.16 13.07
CA GLU A 398 -5.69 13.53 13.59
C GLU A 398 -5.72 14.92 14.27
N ARG A 399 -6.43 15.88 13.67
CA ARG A 399 -6.65 17.21 14.23
C ARG A 399 -7.38 17.16 15.58
N GLN A 400 -8.40 16.32 15.72
CA GLN A 400 -9.12 16.11 16.98
C GLN A 400 -8.23 15.53 18.09
N GLN A 401 -7.19 14.79 17.72
CA GLN A 401 -6.19 14.27 18.65
C GLN A 401 -5.04 15.28 18.90
N GLY A 402 -5.08 16.47 18.30
CA GLY A 402 -4.03 17.48 18.41
C GLY A 402 -2.73 17.10 17.70
N ARG A 403 -2.79 16.21 16.69
CA ARG A 403 -1.62 15.64 16.03
C ARG A 403 -1.44 16.26 14.64
N PRO A 404 -0.22 16.69 14.27
CA PRO A 404 0.03 17.19 12.93
C PRO A 404 0.00 16.03 11.92
N VAL A 405 -0.34 16.33 10.66
CA VAL A 405 -0.33 15.36 9.58
C VAL A 405 0.65 15.80 8.51
N SER A 406 1.69 15.00 8.28
CA SER A 406 2.57 15.18 7.13
C SER A 406 1.85 14.79 5.85
N ALA A 407 1.90 15.62 4.81
CA ALA A 407 1.38 15.27 3.50
C ALA A 407 2.16 15.98 2.37
N ASP A 408 2.42 15.24 1.30
CA ASP A 408 2.99 15.77 0.06
C ASP A 408 1.83 15.99 -0.92
N TRP A 409 1.48 17.26 -1.16
CA TRP A 409 0.33 17.62 -1.99
C TRP A 409 0.40 17.00 -3.39
N SER A 410 1.60 16.90 -3.97
CA SER A 410 1.81 16.36 -5.32
C SER A 410 1.51 14.85 -5.43
N TRP A 411 1.51 14.14 -4.29
CA TRP A 411 1.15 12.72 -4.21
C TRP A 411 -0.27 12.48 -3.69
N ILE A 412 -0.79 13.39 -2.85
CA ILE A 412 -2.14 13.26 -2.28
C ILE A 412 -3.22 13.63 -3.31
N VAL A 413 -2.99 14.62 -4.16
CA VAL A 413 -3.94 14.98 -5.22
C VAL A 413 -3.92 13.90 -6.31
N PRO A 414 -5.08 13.31 -6.66
CA PRO A 414 -5.14 12.31 -7.72
C PRO A 414 -4.67 12.86 -9.08
N PRO A 415 -4.06 12.01 -9.93
CA PRO A 415 -3.46 12.44 -11.21
C PRO A 415 -4.51 12.84 -12.27
N ILE A 416 -5.80 12.64 -11.99
CA ILE A 416 -6.92 13.06 -12.83
C ILE A 416 -7.97 13.72 -11.95
N SER A 417 -8.73 14.65 -12.55
CA SER A 417 -9.84 15.31 -11.86
C SER A 417 -9.45 16.02 -10.55
N GLY A 418 -8.21 16.52 -10.44
CA GLY A 418 -7.63 17.03 -9.21
C GLY A 418 -8.54 18.03 -8.48
N SER A 419 -8.93 19.14 -9.13
CA SER A 419 -9.78 20.17 -8.54
C SER A 419 -11.20 19.73 -8.20
N ALA A 420 -11.66 18.59 -8.74
CA ALA A 420 -12.92 17.96 -8.37
C ALA A 420 -12.81 17.09 -7.10
N THR A 421 -11.64 17.06 -6.45
CA THR A 421 -11.40 16.39 -5.17
C THR A 421 -11.19 17.41 -4.05
N GLN A 422 -11.60 17.06 -2.83
CA GLN A 422 -11.46 17.97 -1.68
C GLN A 422 -10.00 18.25 -1.31
N VAL A 423 -9.11 17.28 -1.56
CA VAL A 423 -7.69 17.36 -1.20
C VAL A 423 -6.92 18.41 -2.02
N PHE A 424 -7.39 18.75 -3.22
CA PHE A 424 -6.79 19.80 -4.04
C PHE A 424 -6.82 21.17 -3.37
N HIS A 425 -7.89 21.45 -2.62
CA HIS A 425 -8.14 22.75 -1.99
C HIS A 425 -7.46 22.90 -0.62
N GLN A 426 -6.59 21.96 -0.24
CA GLN A 426 -5.87 21.96 1.03
C GLN A 426 -4.40 22.34 0.84
N HIS A 427 -3.80 22.88 1.90
CA HIS A 427 -2.36 23.06 1.99
C HIS A 427 -1.81 22.00 2.95
N PHE A 428 -0.68 21.42 2.59
CA PHE A 428 -0.02 20.38 3.38
C PHE A 428 1.44 20.74 3.62
N ASP A 429 1.91 20.43 4.82
CA ASP A 429 3.32 20.48 5.17
C ASP A 429 3.92 19.07 5.12
N GLU A 430 5.12 18.96 4.56
CA GLU A 430 5.93 17.76 4.68
C GLU A 430 6.77 17.84 5.97
N LEU A 431 6.54 16.91 6.88
CA LEU A 431 7.20 16.83 8.17
C LEU A 431 8.18 15.66 8.16
N ASP A 432 9.36 15.86 8.73
CA ASP A 432 10.30 14.76 8.98
C ASP A 432 9.93 14.04 10.27
N VAL A 433 9.00 13.09 10.16
CA VAL A 433 8.49 12.30 11.28
C VAL A 433 9.00 10.86 11.21
N ARG A 434 9.28 10.28 12.38
CA ARG A 434 9.59 8.85 12.54
C ARG A 434 8.63 8.21 13.55
N PRO A 435 8.31 6.91 13.42
CA PRO A 435 8.71 5.94 12.39
C PRO A 435 8.27 6.32 10.96
N ALA A 436 8.95 5.80 9.95
CA ALA A 436 8.63 6.08 8.54
C ALA A 436 9.03 4.92 7.61
N TYR A 437 8.35 4.83 6.45
CA TYR A 437 8.87 4.10 5.30
C TYR A 437 9.75 5.03 4.49
N VAL A 438 11.04 4.72 4.39
CA VAL A 438 12.04 5.51 3.67
C VAL A 438 12.55 4.71 2.48
N ARG A 439 12.88 5.39 1.38
CA ARG A 439 13.51 4.73 0.24
C ARG A 439 14.95 4.38 0.60
N HIS A 440 15.44 3.29 0.02
CA HIS A 440 16.87 3.04 -0.02
C HIS A 440 17.53 4.09 -0.92
N ASP A 441 18.78 4.45 -0.61
CA ASP A 441 19.66 5.04 -1.62
C ASP A 441 19.74 4.10 -2.83
N ASP A 442 19.88 4.65 -4.03
CA ASP A 442 19.61 4.01 -5.33
C ASP A 442 19.87 2.48 -5.36
N PRO A 443 18.93 1.69 -5.90
CA PRO A 443 19.09 0.24 -5.91
C PRO A 443 20.36 -0.16 -6.69
N PRO A 444 21.13 -1.16 -6.24
CA PRO A 444 22.45 -1.45 -6.79
C PRO A 444 22.48 -1.69 -8.31
N HIS A 445 21.38 -2.20 -8.88
CA HIS A 445 21.24 -2.42 -10.32
C HIS A 445 21.14 -1.14 -11.15
N ARG A 446 20.78 0.01 -10.55
CA ARG A 446 20.80 1.34 -11.18
C ARG A 446 22.13 2.08 -10.94
N ALA A 447 22.92 1.66 -9.96
CA ALA A 447 24.15 2.34 -9.54
C ALA A 447 25.41 2.03 -10.39
N GLY A 448 25.28 1.37 -11.56
CA GLY A 448 26.41 1.17 -12.48
C GLY A 448 27.54 0.26 -11.97
N HIS A 449 27.41 -0.35 -10.78
CA HIS A 449 28.38 -1.31 -10.28
C HIS A 449 28.14 -2.68 -10.91
N GLY A 450 29.08 -3.13 -11.75
CA GLY A 450 29.07 -4.45 -12.35
C GLY A 450 28.89 -5.54 -11.29
N VAL A 451 27.90 -6.41 -11.49
CA VAL A 451 27.64 -7.56 -10.63
C VAL A 451 28.86 -8.48 -10.66
N PRO A 452 29.54 -8.75 -9.53
CA PRO A 452 30.61 -9.74 -9.49
C PRO A 452 30.01 -11.15 -9.56
N GLY A 453 30.39 -11.91 -10.60
CA GLY A 453 30.35 -13.38 -10.68
C GLY A 453 29.05 -14.08 -10.26
N ALA A 454 28.19 -14.39 -11.23
CA ALA A 454 27.03 -15.24 -11.03
C ALA A 454 27.48 -16.66 -10.61
N ALA A 455 27.09 -17.11 -9.42
CA ALA A 455 27.06 -18.53 -9.10
C ALA A 455 25.70 -19.08 -9.59
N GLY A 456 25.74 -20.10 -10.45
CA GLY A 456 24.54 -20.69 -11.06
C GLY A 456 23.54 -21.26 -10.03
N PRO A 457 22.25 -21.39 -10.38
CA PRO A 457 21.19 -21.65 -9.41
C PRO A 457 21.09 -23.13 -9.01
N PRO A 458 20.75 -23.46 -7.75
CA PRO A 458 20.01 -24.67 -7.46
C PRO A 458 18.52 -24.40 -7.76
N ARG A 459 17.96 -25.12 -8.74
CA ARG A 459 16.50 -25.17 -8.97
C ARG A 459 15.86 -25.94 -7.82
N ALA A 460 15.23 -25.23 -6.87
CA ALA A 460 14.37 -25.83 -5.86
C ALA A 460 12.91 -25.45 -6.17
N SER A 461 12.17 -26.38 -6.78
CA SER A 461 10.72 -26.32 -6.83
C SER A 461 10.15 -26.59 -5.44
N VAL A 462 9.32 -25.68 -4.92
CA VAL A 462 8.60 -25.87 -3.66
C VAL A 462 7.55 -26.96 -3.85
N GLY A 463 7.89 -28.21 -3.52
CA GLY A 463 7.04 -29.38 -3.68
C GLY A 463 6.10 -29.59 -2.49
N GLY A 464 4.79 -29.58 -2.77
CA GLY A 464 3.75 -29.97 -1.82
C GLY A 464 3.84 -31.44 -1.42
N GLY A 465 4.01 -31.70 -0.12
CA GLY A 465 3.99 -33.04 0.45
C GLY A 465 2.56 -33.52 0.70
N HIS A 466 2.08 -34.43 -0.15
CA HIS A 466 0.97 -35.33 0.20
C HIS A 466 1.45 -36.38 1.20
N ARG A 467 0.76 -36.45 2.34
CA ARG A 467 0.87 -37.55 3.30
C ARG A 467 0.15 -38.80 2.76
N GLN A 468 0.81 -39.95 2.84
CA GLN A 468 0.20 -41.17 3.36
C GLN A 468 0.96 -41.57 4.61
#